data_AF-A0A077WN93-F1
#
_entry.id   AF-A0A077WN93-F1
#
_cell.length_a   1.000
_cell.length_b   1.000
_cell.length_c   1.000
_cell.angle_alpha   90.00
_cell.angle_beta   90.00
_cell.angle_gamma   90.00
#
_symmetry.space_group_name_H-M   'P 1'
#
loop_
_entity.id
_entity.type
_entity.pdbx_description
1 polymer ?
#
loop_
_entity_poly.entity_id
_entity_poly.type
_entity_poly.pdbx_seq_one_letter_code
_entity_poly.pdbx_strand_id
1 'polypeptide(L)'
;MHQLPHEILQLVIYYVGDDQHTLAALNRTNRALYDATLGTLYHAPSFTSVQQFRVFVDNLSPKTASKVRKVDLKNLPHRWNVALNEHVKTLVDKADNINYLDLCLCRINQATSKRAIEKWPLQYLSLNAHHNVNDDLLVPLSNGCLKDLREVDLGETNITDQSLIKLADHCPKLESLDLEGCQHVTEVGIEYLTRHGASIKYLNVKDCFNIIPGPNLDDTPVVIDWAEWELEDDDDDDHA
;
A
#
# COMPACT_ATOMS: atom_id res chain seq x y z
N MET A 1 16.71 33.44 25.09
CA MET A 1 15.30 33.10 24.77
C MET A 1 14.94 31.84 25.54
N HIS A 2 13.92 31.90 26.38
CA HIS A 2 13.41 30.70 27.08
C HIS A 2 12.99 29.67 26.02
N GLN A 3 13.51 28.43 26.14
CA GLN A 3 13.06 27.33 25.29
C GLN A 3 11.56 27.10 25.56
N LEU A 4 10.77 27.03 24.49
CA LEU A 4 9.37 26.64 24.60
C LEU A 4 9.30 25.26 25.28
N PRO A 5 8.35 25.02 26.20
CA PRO A 5 8.14 23.71 26.81
C PRO A 5 7.91 22.64 25.73
N HIS A 6 8.31 21.41 26.03
CA HIS A 6 8.23 20.30 25.07
C HIS A 6 6.80 20.06 24.57
N GLU A 7 5.82 20.21 25.46
CA GLU A 7 4.40 20.05 25.18
C GLU A 7 3.90 21.09 24.16
N ILE A 8 4.37 22.34 24.26
CA ILE A 8 4.03 23.39 23.32
C ILE A 8 4.67 23.12 21.95
N LEU A 9 5.91 22.61 21.92
CA LEU A 9 6.55 22.21 20.67
C LEU A 9 5.80 21.05 20.00
N GLN A 10 5.34 20.06 20.75
CA GLN A 10 4.52 18.96 20.24
C GLN A 10 3.21 19.47 19.63
N LEU A 11 2.54 20.42 20.29
CA LEU A 11 1.33 21.05 19.76
C LEU A 11 1.60 21.80 18.46
N VAL A 12 2.67 22.60 18.39
CA VAL A 12 3.06 23.29 17.15
C VAL A 12 3.28 22.28 16.02
N ILE A 13 3.99 21.20 16.28
CA ILE A 13 4.26 20.15 15.28
C ILE A 13 2.97 19.44 14.85
N TYR A 14 2.06 19.19 15.79
CA TYR A 14 0.74 18.62 15.49
C TYR A 14 -0.05 19.51 14.53
N TYR A 15 -0.04 20.84 14.72
CA TYR A 15 -0.72 21.77 13.83
C TYR A 15 -0.02 21.96 12.48
N VAL A 16 1.30 21.79 12.40
CA VAL A 16 2.02 21.76 11.12
C VAL A 16 1.59 20.54 10.28
N GLY A 17 1.23 19.43 10.94
CA GLY A 17 0.74 18.23 10.27
C GLY A 17 1.79 17.64 9.33
N ASP A 18 1.38 17.34 8.09
CA ASP A 18 2.20 16.69 7.07
C ASP A 18 2.93 17.66 6.12
N ASP A 19 3.00 18.96 6.44
CA ASP A 19 3.79 19.92 5.66
C ASP A 19 5.30 19.66 5.83
N GLN A 20 5.83 18.81 4.96
CA GLN A 20 7.23 18.38 4.92
C GLN A 20 8.20 19.55 4.71
N HIS A 21 7.80 20.61 4.00
CA HIS A 21 8.65 21.77 3.79
C HIS A 21 8.82 22.54 5.11
N THR A 22 7.71 22.81 5.80
CA THR A 22 7.72 23.50 7.09
C THR A 22 8.40 22.66 8.18
N LEU A 23 8.13 21.36 8.26
CA LEU A 23 8.83 20.45 9.17
C LEU A 23 10.34 20.44 8.94
N ALA A 24 10.79 20.40 7.68
CA ALA A 24 12.21 20.41 7.36
C ALA A 24 12.88 21.75 7.71
N ALA A 25 12.16 22.87 7.54
CA ALA A 25 12.64 24.18 7.96
C ALA A 25 12.81 24.24 9.48
N LEU A 26 11.79 23.82 10.25
CA LEU A 26 11.84 23.77 11.71
C LEU A 26 12.95 22.85 12.21
N ASN A 27 13.11 21.67 11.61
CA ASN A 27 14.13 20.68 11.97
C ASN A 27 15.56 21.24 11.92
N ARG A 28 15.83 22.22 11.04
CA ARG A 28 17.16 22.84 10.85
C ARG A 28 17.44 24.03 11.77
N THR A 29 16.48 24.50 12.55
CA THR A 29 16.62 25.77 13.31
C THR A 29 17.47 25.63 14.57
N ASN A 30 17.17 24.67 15.44
CA ASN A 30 17.91 24.42 16.67
C ASN A 30 17.69 22.98 17.17
N ARG A 31 18.47 22.56 18.16
CA ARG A 31 18.45 21.18 18.69
C ARG A 31 17.09 20.76 19.26
N ALA A 32 16.38 21.64 19.97
CA ALA A 32 15.09 21.30 20.56
C ALA A 32 14.03 21.03 19.47
N LEU A 33 13.99 21.88 18.44
CA LEU A 33 13.11 21.68 17.29
C LEU A 33 13.54 20.49 16.43
N TYR A 34 14.85 20.26 16.27
CA TYR A 34 15.36 19.05 15.62
C TYR A 34 14.84 17.78 16.31
N ASP A 35 15.04 17.66 17.63
CA ASP A 35 14.63 16.48 18.39
C ASP A 35 13.10 16.30 18.40
N ALA A 36 12.34 17.40 18.44
CA ALA A 36 10.88 17.35 18.43
C ALA A 36 10.29 16.99 17.04
N THR A 37 10.84 17.53 15.96
CA THR A 37 10.30 17.35 14.59
C THR A 37 10.77 16.08 13.89
N LEU A 38 11.91 15.50 14.30
CA LEU A 38 12.54 14.39 13.58
C LEU A 38 11.59 13.18 13.40
N GLY A 39 10.78 12.90 14.41
CA GLY A 39 9.79 11.82 14.36
C GLY A 39 8.75 12.06 13.27
N THR A 40 8.07 13.20 13.33
CA THR A 40 7.02 13.59 12.37
C THR A 40 7.55 13.72 10.95
N LEU A 41 8.71 14.37 10.79
CA LEU A 41 9.34 14.59 9.48
C LEU A 41 9.61 13.26 8.75
N TYR A 42 10.13 12.25 9.45
CA TYR A 42 10.46 10.95 8.87
C TYR A 42 9.32 9.93 8.95
N HIS A 43 8.23 10.21 9.66
CA HIS A 43 7.11 9.28 9.82
C HIS A 43 6.46 8.92 8.47
N ALA A 44 6.13 9.94 7.68
CA ALA A 44 5.50 9.82 6.36
C ALA A 44 6.12 10.82 5.38
N PRO A 45 7.37 10.61 4.94
CA PRO A 45 8.03 11.49 3.98
C PRO A 45 7.22 11.56 2.68
N SER A 46 6.99 12.76 2.17
CA SER A 46 6.37 12.98 0.86
C SER A 46 7.45 13.14 -0.22
N PHE A 47 7.23 12.52 -1.37
CA PHE A 47 8.14 12.64 -2.50
C PHE A 47 7.42 13.28 -3.69
N THR A 48 8.06 14.24 -4.34
CA THR A 48 7.58 14.88 -5.58
C THR A 48 8.35 14.41 -6.81
N SER A 49 9.46 13.69 -6.62
CA SER A 49 10.23 13.09 -7.70
C SER A 49 10.92 11.81 -7.25
N VAL A 50 11.21 10.93 -8.22
CA VAL A 50 12.02 9.72 -8.00
C VAL A 50 13.39 10.07 -7.42
N GLN A 51 14.03 11.15 -7.88
CA GLN A 51 15.35 11.53 -7.37
C GLN A 51 15.31 11.90 -5.89
N GLN A 52 14.25 12.56 -5.42
CA GLN A 52 14.08 12.86 -4.00
C GLN A 52 13.96 11.58 -3.15
N PHE A 53 13.20 10.59 -3.62
CA PHE A 53 13.09 9.29 -2.95
C PHE A 53 14.46 8.59 -2.87
N ARG A 54 15.22 8.58 -3.95
CA ARG A 54 16.56 7.97 -3.99
C ARG A 54 17.50 8.61 -2.98
N VAL A 55 17.60 9.95 -3.02
CA VAL A 55 18.43 10.72 -2.08
C VAL A 55 17.98 10.48 -0.64
N PHE A 56 16.67 10.39 -0.39
CA PHE A 56 16.15 10.08 0.94
C PHE A 56 16.65 8.72 1.44
N VAL A 57 16.50 7.65 0.65
CA VAL A 57 16.92 6.29 1.02
C VAL A 57 18.43 6.21 1.22
N ASP A 58 19.22 6.83 0.33
CA ASP A 58 20.68 6.83 0.39
C ASP A 58 21.16 7.45 1.71
N ASN A 59 20.51 8.52 2.16
CA ASN A 59 20.84 9.26 3.37
C ASN A 59 20.14 8.77 4.64
N LEU A 60 19.37 7.67 4.59
CA LEU A 60 18.81 7.08 5.80
C LEU A 60 19.92 6.55 6.71
N SER A 61 19.97 7.11 7.92
CA SER A 61 20.76 6.62 9.06
C SER A 61 19.92 5.67 9.91
N PRO A 62 20.51 4.83 10.79
CA PRO A 62 19.71 3.98 11.70
C PRO A 62 18.70 4.77 12.54
N LYS A 63 19.07 5.97 13.00
CA LYS A 63 18.18 6.84 13.78
C LYS A 63 16.96 7.26 12.97
N THR A 64 17.14 7.72 11.73
CA THR A 64 16.05 8.20 10.88
C THR A 64 15.24 7.06 10.27
N ALA A 65 15.88 5.97 9.86
CA ALA A 65 15.22 4.78 9.34
C ALA A 65 14.23 4.16 10.35
N SER A 66 14.58 4.18 11.64
CA SER A 66 13.68 3.70 12.71
C SER A 66 12.38 4.50 12.86
N LYS A 67 12.31 5.70 12.27
CA LYS A 67 11.15 6.60 12.34
C LYS A 67 10.20 6.46 11.15
N VAL A 68 10.62 5.83 10.07
CA VAL A 68 9.79 5.65 8.87
C VAL A 68 8.63 4.69 9.17
N ARG A 69 7.42 5.10 8.84
CA ARG A 69 6.19 4.30 8.95
C ARG A 69 5.47 4.17 7.61
N LYS A 70 5.41 5.26 6.85
CA LYS A 70 4.74 5.32 5.55
C LYS A 70 5.74 5.62 4.44
N VAL A 71 5.69 4.82 3.37
CA VAL A 71 6.35 5.12 2.10
C VAL A 71 5.30 5.00 1.01
N ASP A 72 5.02 6.14 0.37
CA ASP A 72 3.97 6.28 -0.64
C ASP A 72 4.58 6.83 -1.93
N LEU A 73 4.63 5.99 -2.97
CA LEU A 73 5.22 6.35 -4.26
C LEU A 73 4.17 6.54 -5.36
N LYS A 74 2.86 6.42 -5.07
CA LYS A 74 1.80 6.40 -6.10
C LYS A 74 1.68 7.69 -6.91
N ASN A 75 2.09 8.82 -6.33
CA ASN A 75 2.04 10.12 -7.00
C ASN A 75 3.38 10.52 -7.63
N LEU A 76 4.38 9.61 -7.63
CA LEU A 76 5.64 9.90 -8.29
C LEU A 76 5.50 9.83 -9.82
N PRO A 77 5.82 10.93 -10.53
CA PRO A 77 5.77 10.93 -11.99
C PRO A 77 6.84 9.99 -12.55
N HIS A 78 6.51 9.30 -13.64
CA HIS A 78 7.41 8.41 -14.38
C HIS A 78 7.97 7.21 -13.60
N ARG A 79 7.42 6.89 -12.41
CA ARG A 79 7.90 5.77 -11.57
C ARG A 79 7.87 4.40 -12.29
N TRP A 80 7.00 4.23 -13.27
CA TRP A 80 6.90 3.05 -14.13
C TRP A 80 8.07 2.88 -15.10
N ASN A 81 8.75 3.97 -15.45
CA ASN A 81 9.87 3.97 -16.41
C ASN A 81 11.25 3.92 -15.74
N VAL A 82 11.33 3.92 -14.41
CA VAL A 82 12.60 3.99 -13.68
C VAL A 82 12.80 2.75 -12.81
N ALA A 83 14.02 2.20 -12.84
CA ALA A 83 14.39 1.09 -11.96
C ALA A 83 14.52 1.57 -10.50
N LEU A 84 13.51 1.26 -9.68
CA LEU A 84 13.48 1.61 -8.25
C LEU A 84 13.92 0.46 -7.33
N ASN A 85 14.08 -0.75 -7.86
CA ASN A 85 14.31 -1.97 -7.10
C ASN A 85 15.43 -1.86 -6.05
N GLU A 86 16.60 -1.36 -6.42
CA GLU A 86 17.74 -1.28 -5.49
C GLU A 86 17.51 -0.29 -4.34
N HIS A 87 16.75 0.78 -4.56
CA HIS A 87 16.44 1.75 -3.50
C HIS A 87 15.36 1.18 -2.57
N VAL A 88 14.34 0.50 -3.10
CA VAL A 88 13.36 -0.20 -2.26
C VAL A 88 14.03 -1.32 -1.47
N LYS A 89 14.96 -2.09 -2.08
CA LYS A 89 15.77 -3.09 -1.37
C LYS A 89 16.60 -2.47 -0.24
N THR A 90 17.27 -1.35 -0.51
CA THR A 90 18.02 -0.61 0.51
C THR A 90 17.11 -0.11 1.64
N LEU A 91 15.90 0.33 1.31
CA LEU A 91 14.89 0.71 2.31
C LEU A 91 14.47 -0.50 3.16
N VAL A 92 14.21 -1.66 2.54
CA VAL A 92 13.94 -2.93 3.23
C VAL A 92 15.08 -3.30 4.17
N ASP A 93 16.33 -3.10 3.76
CA ASP A 93 17.49 -3.42 4.59
C ASP A 93 17.62 -2.45 5.78
N LYS A 94 17.29 -1.15 5.61
CA LYS A 94 17.51 -0.11 6.63
C LYS A 94 16.34 0.14 7.60
N ALA A 95 15.09 0.05 7.14
CA ALA A 95 13.91 0.39 7.93
C ALA A 95 13.24 -0.87 8.51
N ASP A 96 12.65 -0.76 9.70
CA ASP A 96 12.15 -1.94 10.43
C ASP A 96 10.66 -1.91 10.74
N ASN A 97 10.00 -0.76 10.63
CA ASN A 97 8.64 -0.57 11.15
C ASN A 97 7.69 0.10 10.15
N ILE A 98 7.86 -0.14 8.86
CA ILE A 98 6.93 0.39 7.86
C ILE A 98 5.58 -0.32 8.02
N ASN A 99 4.49 0.45 8.03
CA ASN A 99 3.13 -0.07 8.13
C ASN A 99 2.26 0.35 6.93
N TYR A 100 2.73 1.28 6.10
CA TYR A 100 2.06 1.68 4.85
C TYR A 100 3.10 1.67 3.74
N LEU A 101 2.89 0.82 2.74
CA LEU A 101 3.77 0.70 1.59
C LEU A 101 2.97 0.76 0.29
N ASP A 102 3.17 1.81 -0.49
CA ASP A 102 2.59 1.93 -1.83
C ASP A 102 3.70 1.96 -2.88
N LEU A 103 3.73 0.90 -3.69
CA LEU A 103 4.65 0.72 -4.81
C LEU A 103 3.89 0.52 -6.12
N CYS A 104 2.63 0.95 -6.22
CA CYS A 104 1.82 0.86 -7.45
C CYS A 104 2.62 1.36 -8.66
N LEU A 105 2.57 0.61 -9.76
CA LEU A 105 3.24 0.90 -11.04
C LEU A 105 4.77 1.06 -10.94
N CYS A 106 5.40 0.77 -9.80
CA CYS A 106 6.85 0.83 -9.67
C CYS A 106 7.52 -0.42 -10.25
N ARG A 107 8.63 -0.24 -10.97
CA ARG A 107 9.40 -1.37 -11.51
C ARG A 107 10.27 -2.02 -10.42
N ILE A 108 9.65 -2.93 -9.67
CA ILE A 108 10.25 -3.71 -8.57
C ILE A 108 10.15 -5.21 -8.89
N ASN A 109 11.04 -6.03 -8.36
CA ASN A 109 10.93 -7.48 -8.45
C ASN A 109 10.15 -8.08 -7.26
N GLN A 110 9.44 -9.18 -7.50
CA GLN A 110 8.68 -9.89 -6.47
C GLN A 110 9.53 -10.25 -5.23
N ALA A 111 10.80 -10.61 -5.40
CA ALA A 111 11.68 -10.97 -4.28
C ALA A 111 11.85 -9.83 -3.28
N THR A 112 11.96 -8.58 -3.74
CA THR A 112 12.07 -7.40 -2.88
C THR A 112 10.76 -7.14 -2.14
N SER A 113 9.62 -7.21 -2.84
CA SER A 113 8.29 -7.06 -2.24
C SER A 113 8.00 -8.15 -1.21
N LYS A 114 8.37 -9.41 -1.49
CA LYS A 114 8.24 -10.53 -0.56
C LYS A 114 9.05 -10.32 0.72
N ARG A 115 10.29 -9.82 0.61
CA ARG A 115 11.11 -9.46 1.79
C ARG A 115 10.46 -8.34 2.61
N ALA A 116 9.83 -7.35 1.96
CA ALA A 116 9.10 -6.29 2.65
C ALA A 116 7.90 -6.85 3.44
N ILE A 117 7.10 -7.71 2.81
CA ILE A 117 5.96 -8.41 3.43
C ILE A 117 6.38 -9.25 4.64
N GLU A 118 7.50 -9.96 4.53
CA GLU A 118 8.03 -10.80 5.60
C GLU A 118 8.57 -9.97 6.77
N LYS A 119 9.21 -8.82 6.47
CA LYS A 119 9.91 -7.99 7.45
C LYS A 119 8.97 -7.06 8.24
N TRP A 120 8.01 -6.44 7.57
CA TRP A 120 7.33 -5.26 8.10
C TRP A 120 5.91 -5.55 8.59
N PRO A 121 5.45 -4.88 9.66
CA PRO A 121 4.07 -5.00 10.16
C PRO A 121 3.11 -4.14 9.32
N LEU A 122 2.93 -4.49 8.06
CA LEU A 122 2.08 -3.73 7.13
C LEU A 122 0.61 -3.75 7.54
N GLN A 123 -0.01 -2.59 7.41
CA GLN A 123 -1.45 -2.32 7.49
C GLN A 123 -2.02 -2.00 6.12
N TYR A 124 -1.22 -1.37 5.25
CA TYR A 124 -1.53 -1.09 3.85
C TYR A 124 -0.40 -1.57 2.93
N LEU A 125 -0.76 -2.27 1.86
CA LEU A 125 0.17 -2.69 0.81
C LEU A 125 -0.47 -2.48 -0.57
N SER A 126 0.18 -1.72 -1.46
CA SER A 126 -0.15 -1.70 -2.89
C SER A 126 1.05 -2.15 -3.73
N LEU A 127 0.80 -3.16 -4.58
CA LEU A 127 1.71 -3.68 -5.61
C LEU A 127 1.01 -3.72 -6.98
N ASN A 128 0.00 -2.89 -7.17
CA ASN A 128 -0.78 -2.78 -8.39
C ASN A 128 0.10 -2.63 -9.64
N ALA A 129 -0.30 -3.31 -10.72
CA ALA A 129 0.37 -3.36 -12.03
C ALA A 129 1.79 -3.97 -11.99
N HIS A 130 2.06 -4.85 -11.03
CA HIS A 130 3.27 -5.67 -11.03
C HIS A 130 2.97 -7.01 -11.68
N HIS A 131 2.96 -7.10 -13.01
CA HIS A 131 2.64 -8.34 -13.74
C HIS A 131 3.60 -9.53 -13.47
N ASN A 132 4.70 -9.33 -12.74
CA ASN A 132 5.56 -10.44 -12.29
C ASN A 132 5.14 -11.03 -10.93
N VAL A 133 4.17 -10.41 -10.26
CA VAL A 133 3.64 -10.84 -8.97
C VAL A 133 2.63 -11.95 -9.16
N ASN A 134 2.81 -13.03 -8.40
CA ASN A 134 1.95 -14.20 -8.34
C ASN A 134 1.82 -14.71 -6.90
N ASP A 135 1.21 -15.88 -6.70
CA ASP A 135 0.92 -16.42 -5.36
C ASP A 135 2.16 -16.67 -4.48
N ASP A 136 3.37 -16.72 -5.05
CA ASP A 136 4.62 -16.86 -4.28
C ASP A 136 4.92 -15.63 -3.43
N LEU A 137 4.38 -14.46 -3.80
CA LEU A 137 4.49 -13.23 -3.04
C LEU A 137 3.97 -13.40 -1.62
N LEU A 138 2.84 -14.09 -1.46
CA LEU A 138 2.10 -14.20 -0.20
C LEU A 138 2.44 -15.44 0.63
N VAL A 139 3.39 -16.28 0.17
CA VAL A 139 3.90 -17.42 0.95
C VAL A 139 4.34 -17.04 2.38
N PRO A 140 4.98 -15.88 2.65
CA PRO A 140 5.37 -15.53 4.01
C PRO A 140 4.20 -15.30 4.97
N LEU A 141 2.96 -15.10 4.49
CA LEU A 141 1.80 -14.91 5.36
C LEU A 141 1.59 -16.11 6.31
N SER A 142 1.91 -17.32 5.86
CA SER A 142 1.81 -18.54 6.66
C SER A 142 2.77 -18.57 7.87
N ASN A 143 3.79 -17.70 7.89
CA ASN A 143 4.66 -17.50 9.05
C ASN A 143 4.03 -16.57 10.11
N GLY A 144 2.78 -16.14 9.92
CA GLY A 144 2.08 -15.22 10.81
C GLY A 144 2.51 -13.76 10.63
N CYS A 145 3.11 -13.43 9.48
CA CYS A 145 3.35 -12.05 9.06
C CYS A 145 2.01 -11.33 8.78
N LEU A 146 2.01 -10.00 8.84
CA LEU A 146 0.89 -9.15 8.39
C LEU A 146 -0.48 -9.39 9.06
N LYS A 147 -0.50 -9.74 10.36
CA LYS A 147 -1.75 -9.87 11.14
C LYS A 147 -2.53 -8.56 11.31
N ASP A 148 -1.86 -7.43 11.07
CA ASP A 148 -2.45 -6.09 11.14
C ASP A 148 -2.81 -5.51 9.77
N LEU A 149 -2.68 -6.30 8.70
CA LEU A 149 -3.03 -5.89 7.34
C LEU A 149 -4.52 -5.61 7.22
N ARG A 150 -4.87 -4.44 6.67
CA ARG A 150 -6.24 -3.95 6.52
C ARG A 150 -6.60 -3.67 5.08
N GLU A 151 -5.65 -3.19 4.30
CA GLU A 151 -5.88 -2.77 2.92
C GLU A 151 -4.78 -3.35 2.04
N VAL A 152 -5.21 -4.01 0.97
CA VAL A 152 -4.32 -4.63 -0.01
C VAL A 152 -4.79 -4.26 -1.40
N ASP A 153 -3.87 -3.81 -2.23
CA ASP A 153 -4.11 -3.55 -3.64
C ASP A 153 -3.13 -4.37 -4.48
N LEU A 154 -3.68 -5.36 -5.18
CA LEU A 154 -2.98 -6.30 -6.04
C LEU A 154 -3.55 -6.26 -7.45
N GLY A 155 -4.20 -5.17 -7.86
CA GLY A 155 -4.75 -5.02 -9.19
C GLY A 155 -3.70 -5.24 -10.29
N GLU A 156 -4.13 -5.76 -11.43
CA GLU A 156 -3.31 -6.07 -12.61
C GLU A 156 -2.09 -6.98 -12.31
N THR A 157 -2.20 -7.85 -11.30
CA THR A 157 -1.19 -8.90 -11.00
C THR A 157 -1.63 -10.28 -11.48
N ASN A 158 -0.72 -11.26 -11.42
CA ASN A 158 -0.96 -12.64 -11.84
C ASN A 158 -1.24 -13.58 -10.66
N ILE A 159 -1.89 -13.06 -9.61
CA ILE A 159 -2.34 -13.87 -8.47
C ILE A 159 -3.56 -14.71 -8.85
N THR A 160 -3.77 -15.80 -8.11
CA THR A 160 -4.91 -16.70 -8.27
C THR A 160 -5.71 -16.80 -6.97
N ASP A 161 -6.74 -17.64 -6.96
CA ASP A 161 -7.53 -17.97 -5.77
C ASP A 161 -6.66 -18.43 -4.57
N GLN A 162 -5.47 -18.97 -4.83
CA GLN A 162 -4.53 -19.34 -3.76
C GLN A 162 -4.05 -18.14 -2.94
N SER A 163 -3.89 -16.97 -3.55
CA SER A 163 -3.58 -15.74 -2.83
C SER A 163 -4.75 -15.30 -1.95
N LEU A 164 -5.98 -15.44 -2.43
CA LEU A 164 -7.19 -15.09 -1.69
C LEU A 164 -7.39 -15.99 -0.47
N ILE A 165 -7.15 -17.30 -0.62
CA ILE A 165 -7.17 -18.26 0.49
C ILE A 165 -6.13 -17.87 1.55
N LYS A 166 -4.89 -17.57 1.15
CA LYS A 166 -3.83 -17.14 2.10
C LYS A 166 -4.19 -15.85 2.83
N LEU A 167 -4.78 -14.88 2.14
CA LEU A 167 -5.23 -13.63 2.75
C LEU A 167 -6.35 -13.90 3.77
N ALA A 168 -7.35 -14.71 3.41
CA ALA A 168 -8.44 -15.09 4.31
C ALA A 168 -7.93 -15.80 5.58
N ASP A 169 -6.99 -16.74 5.42
CA ASP A 169 -6.49 -17.58 6.52
C ASP A 169 -5.51 -16.86 7.47
N HIS A 170 -4.81 -15.83 6.98
CA HIS A 170 -3.68 -15.24 7.70
C HIS A 170 -3.81 -13.74 8.02
N CYS A 171 -4.75 -13.03 7.38
CA CYS A 171 -4.97 -11.60 7.58
C CYS A 171 -6.37 -11.33 8.17
N PRO A 172 -6.59 -11.60 9.47
CA PRO A 172 -7.92 -11.52 10.10
C PRO A 172 -8.49 -10.10 10.18
N LYS A 173 -7.67 -9.07 9.96
CA LYS A 173 -8.06 -7.65 9.97
C LYS A 173 -8.19 -7.06 8.57
N LEU A 174 -8.11 -7.86 7.51
CA LEU A 174 -8.24 -7.37 6.13
C LEU A 174 -9.66 -6.83 5.93
N GLU A 175 -9.78 -5.56 5.55
CA GLU A 175 -11.03 -4.83 5.40
C GLU A 175 -11.30 -4.43 3.94
N SER A 176 -10.26 -4.17 3.16
CA SER A 176 -10.35 -3.80 1.75
C SER A 176 -9.35 -4.59 0.91
N LEU A 177 -9.81 -5.12 -0.23
CA LEU A 177 -8.97 -5.78 -1.20
C LEU A 177 -9.29 -5.28 -2.61
N ASP A 178 -8.27 -4.78 -3.31
CA ASP A 178 -8.37 -4.42 -4.72
C ASP A 178 -7.72 -5.50 -5.59
N LEU A 179 -8.53 -6.08 -6.49
CA LEU A 179 -8.15 -7.11 -7.46
C LEU A 179 -8.38 -6.65 -8.89
N GLU A 180 -8.64 -5.38 -9.15
CA GLU A 180 -8.99 -4.86 -10.47
C GLU A 180 -8.06 -5.42 -11.57
N GLY A 181 -8.62 -5.96 -12.64
CA GLY A 181 -7.85 -6.51 -13.76
C GLY A 181 -7.08 -7.81 -13.46
N CYS A 182 -7.25 -8.45 -12.30
CA CYS A 182 -6.64 -9.75 -12.00
C CYS A 182 -7.32 -10.87 -12.82
N GLN A 183 -6.64 -11.31 -13.89
CA GLN A 183 -7.21 -12.25 -14.86
C GLN A 183 -7.19 -13.73 -14.44
N HIS A 184 -6.62 -14.08 -13.29
CA HIS A 184 -6.51 -15.48 -12.86
C HIS A 184 -7.26 -15.78 -11.56
N VAL A 185 -7.99 -14.79 -11.03
CA VAL A 185 -8.92 -14.95 -9.92
C VAL A 185 -10.27 -15.40 -10.47
N THR A 186 -10.92 -16.30 -9.74
CA THR A 186 -12.26 -16.82 -10.06
C THR A 186 -13.24 -16.57 -8.92
N GLU A 187 -14.53 -16.82 -9.16
CA GLU A 187 -15.56 -16.76 -8.12
C GLU A 187 -15.29 -17.67 -6.93
N VAL A 188 -14.56 -18.78 -7.12
CA VAL A 188 -14.22 -19.72 -6.04
C VAL A 188 -13.34 -19.04 -4.99
N GLY A 189 -12.35 -18.26 -5.42
CA GLY A 189 -11.47 -17.50 -4.53
C GLY A 189 -12.22 -16.38 -3.81
N ILE A 190 -13.11 -15.67 -4.51
CA ILE A 190 -13.96 -14.63 -3.92
C ILE A 190 -14.92 -15.22 -2.87
N GLU A 191 -15.59 -16.32 -3.19
CA GLU A 191 -16.48 -17.02 -2.24
C GLU A 191 -15.72 -17.47 -1.00
N TYR A 192 -14.50 -17.98 -1.15
CA TYR A 192 -13.66 -18.36 -0.02
C TYR A 192 -13.32 -17.15 0.84
N LEU A 193 -12.83 -16.07 0.23
CA LEU A 193 -12.44 -14.85 0.92
C LEU A 193 -13.62 -14.23 1.67
N THR A 194 -14.80 -14.16 1.07
CA THR A 194 -15.99 -13.56 1.69
C THR A 194 -16.54 -14.40 2.84
N ARG A 195 -16.40 -15.74 2.78
CA ARG A 195 -16.84 -16.65 3.85
C ARG A 195 -15.85 -16.74 5.02
N HIS A 196 -14.55 -16.66 4.75
CA HIS A 196 -13.50 -16.91 5.74
C HIS A 196 -12.72 -15.65 6.17
N GLY A 197 -12.69 -14.60 5.34
CA GLY A 197 -12.06 -13.31 5.60
C GLY A 197 -12.88 -12.48 6.59
N ALA A 198 -12.72 -12.76 7.88
CA ALA A 198 -13.60 -12.29 8.96
C ALA A 198 -13.85 -10.77 9.06
N SER A 199 -13.06 -9.93 8.40
CA SER A 199 -13.19 -8.47 8.45
C SER A 199 -13.39 -7.80 7.08
N ILE A 200 -13.45 -8.57 5.97
CA ILE A 200 -13.51 -7.99 4.63
C ILE A 200 -14.84 -7.23 4.45
N LYS A 201 -14.76 -6.00 3.95
CA LYS A 201 -15.91 -5.09 3.77
C LYS A 201 -16.02 -4.60 2.33
N TYR A 202 -14.88 -4.39 1.68
CA TYR A 202 -14.81 -3.87 0.32
C TYR A 202 -13.92 -4.76 -0.54
N LEU A 203 -14.41 -5.07 -1.73
CA LEU A 203 -13.70 -5.86 -2.72
C LEU A 203 -13.89 -5.20 -4.10
N ASN A 204 -12.80 -4.78 -4.74
CA ASN A 204 -12.83 -4.31 -6.13
C ASN A 204 -12.45 -5.48 -7.05
N VAL A 205 -13.34 -5.83 -7.97
CA VAL A 205 -13.18 -6.91 -8.97
C VAL A 205 -13.49 -6.40 -10.39
N LYS A 206 -13.35 -5.09 -10.61
CA LYS A 206 -13.44 -4.50 -11.95
C LYS A 206 -12.46 -5.18 -12.90
N ASP A 207 -12.86 -5.36 -14.15
CA ASP A 207 -12.07 -6.01 -15.20
C ASP A 207 -11.54 -7.43 -14.89
N CYS A 208 -12.10 -8.11 -13.87
CA CYS A 208 -11.84 -9.52 -13.60
C CYS A 208 -12.79 -10.43 -14.40
N PHE A 209 -12.47 -10.68 -15.67
CA PHE A 209 -13.39 -11.38 -16.59
C PHE A 209 -13.62 -12.88 -16.28
N ASN A 210 -12.86 -13.46 -15.36
CA ASN A 210 -12.99 -14.87 -14.96
C ASN A 210 -13.79 -15.08 -13.67
N ILE A 211 -14.38 -14.01 -13.11
CA ILE A 211 -15.28 -14.12 -11.96
C ILE A 211 -16.70 -14.19 -12.49
N ILE A 212 -17.39 -15.29 -12.22
CA ILE A 212 -18.80 -15.45 -12.57
C ILE A 212 -19.64 -15.08 -11.33
N PRO A 213 -20.42 -13.98 -11.36
CA PRO A 213 -21.33 -13.66 -10.27
C PRO A 213 -22.35 -14.77 -10.04
N GLY A 214 -22.76 -14.96 -8.79
CA GLY A 214 -23.73 -15.98 -8.42
C GLY A 214 -24.32 -15.73 -7.03
N PRO A 215 -25.37 -16.48 -6.65
CA PRO A 215 -26.18 -16.18 -5.47
C PRO A 215 -25.39 -16.14 -4.15
N ASN A 216 -24.29 -16.90 -4.06
CA ASN A 216 -23.41 -16.87 -2.88
C ASN A 216 -22.69 -15.52 -2.71
N LEU A 217 -22.41 -14.82 -3.80
CA LEU A 217 -21.77 -13.51 -3.82
C LEU A 217 -22.79 -12.36 -3.76
N ASP A 218 -24.02 -12.59 -4.21
CA ASP A 218 -25.08 -11.57 -4.14
C ASP A 218 -25.61 -11.39 -2.70
N ASP A 219 -25.63 -12.46 -1.90
CA ASP A 219 -26.13 -12.46 -0.52
C ASP A 219 -25.05 -12.12 0.54
N THR A 220 -23.82 -11.82 0.11
CA THR A 220 -22.72 -11.49 1.03
C THR A 220 -22.84 -10.08 1.60
N PRO A 221 -22.47 -9.82 2.88
CA PRO A 221 -22.46 -8.47 3.43
C PRO A 221 -21.29 -7.60 2.92
N VAL A 222 -20.43 -8.16 2.07
CA VAL A 222 -19.26 -7.47 1.49
C VAL A 222 -19.70 -6.61 0.31
N VAL A 223 -19.27 -5.36 0.27
CA VAL A 223 -19.47 -4.49 -0.89
C VAL A 223 -18.50 -4.93 -1.98
N ILE A 224 -19.03 -5.56 -3.03
CA ILE A 224 -18.26 -5.97 -4.20
C ILE A 224 -18.50 -4.94 -5.31
N ASP A 225 -17.43 -4.23 -5.68
CA ASP A 225 -17.40 -3.30 -6.81
C ASP A 225 -17.10 -4.10 -8.07
N TRP A 226 -18.16 -4.37 -8.84
CA TRP A 226 -18.08 -5.05 -10.12
C TRP A 226 -17.70 -4.06 -11.23
N ALA A 227 -17.20 -4.55 -12.36
CA ALA A 227 -17.18 -3.75 -13.56
C ALA A 227 -18.63 -3.32 -13.85
N GLU A 228 -18.93 -2.03 -13.69
CA GLU A 228 -20.11 -1.45 -14.31
C GLU A 228 -19.87 -1.62 -15.80
N TRP A 229 -20.54 -2.59 -16.41
CA TRP A 229 -20.85 -2.49 -17.82
C TRP A 229 -21.79 -1.30 -17.89
N GLU A 230 -21.24 -0.09 -17.91
CA GLU A 230 -21.91 1.01 -18.57
C GLU A 230 -22.03 0.54 -20.02
N LEU A 231 -23.13 -0.17 -20.30
CA LEU A 231 -23.85 0.03 -21.53
C LEU A 231 -24.14 1.54 -21.50
N GLU A 232 -23.20 2.33 -22.01
CA GLU A 232 -23.61 3.51 -22.75
C GLU A 232 -24.59 2.93 -23.77
N ASP A 233 -25.88 3.08 -23.45
CA ASP A 233 -26.95 2.88 -24.41
C ASP A 233 -26.58 3.81 -25.57
N ASP A 234 -25.90 3.25 -26.59
CA ASP A 234 -25.80 3.84 -27.92
C ASP A 234 -27.23 3.85 -28.49
N ASP A 235 -28.07 4.72 -27.93
CA ASP A 235 -29.28 5.26 -28.53
C ASP A 235 -28.85 6.15 -29.71
N ASP A 236 -28.22 5.55 -30.72
CA ASP A 236 -28.22 6.07 -32.09
C ASP A 236 -29.31 5.33 -32.88
N ASP A 237 -30.53 5.44 -32.36
CA ASP A 237 -31.76 5.34 -33.13
C ASP A 237 -31.96 6.68 -33.84
N ASP A 238 -31.38 6.83 -35.04
CA ASP A 238 -31.95 7.72 -36.05
C ASP A 238 -31.74 7.13 -37.45
N HIS A 239 -32.61 6.16 -37.74
CA HIS A 239 -33.09 5.93 -39.08
C HIS A 239 -33.82 7.18 -39.61
N ALA A 240 -33.20 7.92 -40.52
CA ALA A 240 -33.90 8.69 -41.57
C ALA A 240 -32.99 9.01 -42.76
#